data_AF-A0AAD6HJF7-F1
#
_entry.id   AF-A0AAD6HJF7-F1
#
_cell.length_a   1.000
_cell.length_b   1.000
_cell.length_c   1.000
_cell.angle_alpha   90.00
_cell.angle_beta   90.00
_cell.angle_gamma   90.00
#
_symmetry.space_group_name_H-M   'P 1'
#
loop_
_entity.id
_entity.type
_entity.pdbx_description
1 polymer ?
#
loop_
_entity_poly.entity_id
_entity_poly.type
_entity_poly.pdbx_seq_one_letter_code
_entity_poly.pdbx_strand_id
1 'polypeptide(L)'
;MQLGLSESLSALVARRFIAAKEGGDLVFSHTHLSLITAAGIPYQLRYCPALAKKPSNLKPEPTLPRPKFDPFENPSPELLIAHFPPENPSHALVLNKFPVIPNHFILSTKEWKAQTDLLEKADLEATYECLRTWGQDDNTTGPAPRRLFAFFNSGEDSGASQPHRHIQFLPVEAMRQPETEGWHPLIDLITAHAQSHPGSSTFQHLPHLPFAHFALPLP
;
A
#
# COMPACT_ATOMS: atom_id res chain seq x y z
N MET A 1 7.03 -10.90 -14.73
CA MET A 1 7.30 -12.13 -13.95
C MET A 1 6.02 -12.51 -13.24
N GLN A 2 5.49 -13.73 -13.40
CA GLN A 2 4.23 -14.09 -12.75
C GLN A 2 4.41 -14.35 -11.25
N LEU A 3 3.41 -14.02 -10.43
CA LEU A 3 3.45 -14.26 -8.98
C LEU A 3 3.48 -15.76 -8.61
N GLY A 4 3.13 -16.66 -9.54
CA GLY A 4 3.14 -18.11 -9.32
C GLY A 4 2.25 -18.58 -8.16
N LEU A 5 1.18 -17.83 -7.88
CA LEU A 5 0.24 -18.13 -6.80
C LEU A 5 -0.79 -19.17 -7.25
N SER A 6 -1.20 -20.03 -6.32
CA SER A 6 -2.26 -21.03 -6.53
C SER A 6 -3.68 -20.44 -6.51
N GLU A 7 -3.83 -19.19 -6.10
CA GLU A 7 -5.09 -18.44 -6.05
C GLU A 7 -4.84 -16.97 -6.45
N SER A 8 -5.90 -16.17 -6.63
CA SER A 8 -5.75 -14.73 -6.95
C SER A 8 -5.04 -13.99 -5.80
N LEU A 9 -4.23 -12.98 -6.13
CA LEU A 9 -3.51 -12.20 -5.10
C LEU A 9 -4.49 -11.60 -4.08
N SER A 10 -5.63 -11.09 -4.55
CA SER A 10 -6.64 -10.51 -3.66
C SER A 10 -7.28 -11.52 -2.72
N ALA A 11 -7.55 -12.75 -3.17
CA ALA A 11 -8.09 -13.81 -2.32
C ALA A 11 -7.05 -14.25 -1.28
N LEU A 12 -5.79 -14.43 -1.71
CA LEU A 12 -4.70 -14.81 -0.81
C LEU A 12 -4.49 -13.77 0.29
N VAL A 13 -4.40 -12.49 -0.07
CA VAL A 13 -4.23 -11.39 0.89
C VAL A 13 -5.40 -11.32 1.86
N ALA A 14 -6.64 -11.41 1.37
CA ALA A 14 -7.83 -11.39 2.22
C ALA A 14 -7.85 -12.57 3.21
N ARG A 15 -7.56 -13.78 2.73
CA ARG A 15 -7.51 -14.99 3.55
C ARG A 15 -6.42 -14.89 4.63
N ARG A 16 -5.22 -14.45 4.26
CA ARG A 16 -4.11 -14.23 5.19
C ARG A 16 -4.43 -13.15 6.22
N PHE A 17 -5.05 -12.05 5.80
CA PHE A 17 -5.46 -10.96 6.68
C PHE A 17 -6.46 -11.43 7.73
N ILE A 18 -7.48 -12.20 7.34
CA ILE A 18 -8.47 -12.77 8.27
C ILE A 18 -7.75 -13.67 9.28
N ALA A 19 -6.93 -14.62 8.81
CA ALA A 19 -6.21 -15.55 9.68
C ALA A 19 -5.29 -14.84 10.68
N ALA A 20 -4.47 -13.89 10.22
CA ALA A 20 -3.55 -13.14 11.08
C ALA A 20 -4.29 -12.18 12.05
N LYS A 21 -5.47 -11.68 11.67
CA LYS A 21 -6.32 -10.90 12.58
C LYS A 21 -6.93 -11.78 13.67
N GLU A 22 -7.45 -12.96 13.30
CA GLU A 22 -8.04 -13.92 14.24
C GLU A 22 -6.99 -14.54 15.17
N GLY A 23 -5.78 -14.79 14.66
CA GLY A 23 -4.62 -15.25 15.43
C GLY A 23 -3.99 -14.20 16.34
N GLY A 24 -4.31 -12.92 16.14
CA GLY A 24 -3.73 -11.81 16.91
C GLY A 24 -2.33 -11.37 16.44
N ASP A 25 -1.89 -11.86 15.27
CA ASP A 25 -0.60 -11.53 14.66
C ASP A 25 -0.58 -10.13 14.04
N LEU A 26 -1.75 -9.62 13.65
CA LEU A 26 -1.96 -8.21 13.27
C LEU A 26 -3.00 -7.53 14.16
N VAL A 27 -2.81 -6.23 14.37
CA VAL A 27 -3.71 -5.39 15.17
C VAL A 27 -4.40 -4.37 14.27
N PHE A 28 -5.63 -4.68 13.87
CA PHE A 28 -6.45 -3.79 13.06
C PHE A 28 -7.04 -2.65 13.91
N SER A 29 -6.86 -1.40 13.46
CA SER A 29 -7.40 -0.24 14.15
C SER A 29 -8.60 0.34 13.39
N HIS A 30 -9.74 0.45 14.07
CA HIS A 30 -10.94 1.07 13.50
C HIS A 30 -10.74 2.57 13.28
N THR A 31 -11.34 3.08 12.20
CA THR A 31 -11.24 4.48 11.81
C THR A 31 -12.60 5.06 11.46
N HIS A 32 -12.73 6.37 11.63
CA HIS A 32 -13.87 7.16 11.18
C HIS A 32 -13.47 7.95 9.93
N LEU A 33 -14.36 8.01 8.95
CA LEU A 33 -14.15 8.76 7.72
C LEU A 33 -15.06 9.97 7.62
N SER A 34 -14.55 11.03 7.01
CA SER A 34 -15.32 12.18 6.58
C SER A 34 -14.75 12.73 5.28
N LEU A 35 -15.61 13.31 4.44
CA LEU A 35 -15.18 14.06 3.27
C LEU A 35 -15.06 15.54 3.61
N ILE A 36 -13.92 16.12 3.24
CA ILE A 36 -13.72 17.56 3.26
C ILE A 36 -13.37 18.01 1.85
N THR A 37 -13.82 19.20 1.46
CA THR A 37 -13.48 19.76 0.15
C THR A 37 -12.51 20.91 0.33
N ALA A 38 -11.38 20.88 -0.39
CA ALA A 38 -10.43 21.98 -0.43
C ALA A 38 -9.94 22.18 -1.87
N ALA A 39 -9.83 23.43 -2.32
CA ALA A 39 -9.46 23.78 -3.70
C ALA A 39 -10.29 23.04 -4.79
N GLY A 40 -11.57 22.74 -4.51
CA GLY A 40 -12.44 22.01 -5.43
C GLY A 40 -12.20 20.49 -5.49
N ILE A 41 -11.34 19.95 -4.63
CA ILE A 41 -11.01 18.52 -4.58
C ILE A 41 -11.61 17.88 -3.33
N PRO A 42 -12.29 16.73 -3.46
CA PRO A 42 -12.75 15.95 -2.31
C PRO A 42 -11.57 15.20 -1.68
N TYR A 43 -11.26 15.52 -0.42
CA TYR A 43 -10.32 14.79 0.42
C TYR A 43 -11.07 13.83 1.33
N GLN A 44 -10.47 12.66 1.54
CA GLN A 44 -10.90 11.74 2.58
C GLN A 44 -10.07 11.99 3.84
N LEU A 45 -10.72 12.44 4.91
CA LEU A 45 -10.12 12.53 6.24
C LEU A 45 -10.37 11.22 6.99
N ARG A 46 -9.28 10.53 7.37
CA ARG A 46 -9.35 9.29 8.17
C ARG A 46 -8.85 9.53 9.58
N TYR A 47 -9.77 9.44 10.54
CA TYR A 47 -9.47 9.59 11.96
C TYR A 47 -9.31 8.23 12.63
N CYS A 48 -8.15 7.97 13.23
CA CYS A 48 -7.84 6.73 13.94
C CYS A 48 -7.43 7.03 15.40
N PRO A 49 -8.37 7.04 16.37
CA PRO A 49 -8.07 7.40 17.76
C PRO A 49 -7.05 6.44 18.41
N ALA A 50 -6.98 5.20 17.95
CA ALA A 50 -6.03 4.21 18.45
C ALA A 50 -4.57 4.64 18.24
N LEU A 51 -4.26 5.42 17.19
CA LEU A 51 -2.90 5.89 16.91
C LEU A 51 -2.43 7.00 17.88
N ALA A 52 -3.35 7.65 18.60
CA ALA A 52 -2.98 8.63 19.62
C ALA A 52 -2.27 7.98 20.82
N LYS A 53 -2.51 6.68 21.05
CA LYS A 53 -1.84 5.89 22.08
C LYS A 53 -0.69 5.13 21.42
N LYS A 54 0.55 5.54 21.69
CA LYS A 54 1.72 4.70 21.33
C LYS A 54 1.55 3.32 21.98
N PRO A 55 1.89 2.21 21.32
CA PRO A 55 1.81 0.89 21.95
C PRO A 55 2.67 0.89 23.22
N SER A 56 2.03 0.76 24.38
CA SER A 56 2.67 0.75 25.71
C SER A 56 3.31 -0.60 26.05
N ASN A 57 3.26 -1.58 25.14
CA ASN A 57 3.64 -2.97 25.40
C ASN A 57 4.96 -3.41 24.75
N LEU A 58 5.81 -2.47 24.34
CA LEU A 58 7.23 -2.76 24.25
C LEU A 58 7.84 -2.41 25.61
N LYS A 59 7.88 -3.38 26.52
CA LYS A 59 8.68 -3.26 27.74
C LYS A 59 10.09 -2.84 27.29
N PRO A 60 10.65 -1.72 27.79
CA PRO A 60 12.05 -1.44 27.58
C PRO A 60 12.82 -2.50 28.37
N GLU A 61 13.28 -3.56 27.71
CA GLU A 61 14.32 -4.39 28.29
C GLU A 61 15.62 -3.58 28.31
N PRO A 62 16.24 -3.37 29.48
CA PRO A 62 17.49 -2.65 29.56
C PRO A 62 18.64 -3.59 29.16
N THR A 63 18.94 -3.75 27.87
CA THR A 63 20.16 -4.48 27.46
C THR A 63 20.70 -4.06 26.10
N LEU A 64 21.87 -3.42 26.11
CA LEU A 64 22.87 -3.30 25.04
C LEU A 64 22.41 -2.63 23.73
N PRO A 65 23.31 -2.07 22.90
CA PRO A 65 22.95 -1.61 21.55
C PRO A 65 22.60 -2.84 20.70
N ARG A 66 21.35 -3.31 20.83
CA ARG A 66 20.80 -4.31 19.91
C ARG A 66 20.69 -3.66 18.53
N PRO A 67 21.01 -4.38 17.44
CA PRO A 67 20.71 -3.91 16.09
C PRO A 67 19.24 -3.45 16.03
N LYS A 68 18.96 -2.35 15.34
CA LYS A 68 17.57 -1.92 15.12
C LYS A 68 16.84 -3.10 14.46
N PHE A 69 15.78 -3.58 15.12
CA PHE A 69 14.96 -4.67 14.62
C PHE A 69 14.39 -4.30 13.25
N ASP A 70 14.69 -5.10 12.23
CA ASP A 70 14.15 -4.97 10.89
C ASP A 70 12.94 -5.92 10.73
N PRO A 71 11.71 -5.41 10.60
CA PRO A 71 10.51 -6.25 10.48
C PRO A 71 10.45 -7.05 9.17
N PHE A 72 11.29 -6.73 8.17
CA PHE A 72 11.26 -7.35 6.85
C PHE A 72 12.40 -8.35 6.62
N GLU A 73 13.43 -8.35 7.46
CA GLU A 73 14.53 -9.33 7.36
C GLU A 73 14.02 -10.77 7.61
N ASN A 74 13.18 -10.94 8.64
CA ASN A 74 12.56 -12.22 9.00
C ASN A 74 11.09 -12.01 9.38
N PRO A 75 10.19 -11.78 8.40
CA PRO A 75 8.78 -11.56 8.68
C PRO A 75 8.17 -12.82 9.29
N SER A 76 7.21 -12.65 10.23
CA SER A 76 6.55 -13.80 10.84
C SER A 76 5.77 -14.61 9.80
N PRO A 77 5.73 -15.95 9.88
CA PRO A 77 5.02 -16.80 8.92
C PRO A 77 3.54 -16.45 8.74
N GLU A 78 2.92 -15.90 9.79
CA GLU A 78 1.51 -15.51 9.85
C GLU A 78 1.26 -14.22 9.04
N LEU A 79 2.25 -13.32 8.97
CA LEU A 79 2.19 -12.09 8.19
C LEU A 79 2.75 -12.26 6.77
N LEU A 80 3.56 -13.28 6.52
CA LEU A 80 4.09 -13.58 5.18
C LEU A 80 2.97 -14.06 4.24
N ILE A 81 2.78 -13.32 3.16
CA ILE A 81 1.83 -13.65 2.08
C ILE A 81 2.51 -14.59 1.09
N ALA A 82 3.64 -14.15 0.53
CA ALA A 82 4.39 -14.88 -0.48
C ALA A 82 5.82 -14.34 -0.62
N HIS A 83 6.70 -15.17 -1.16
CA HIS A 83 8.01 -14.76 -1.66
C HIS A 83 7.92 -14.50 -3.17
N PHE A 84 8.64 -13.49 -3.67
CA PHE A 84 8.55 -13.07 -5.07
C PHE A 84 9.92 -12.75 -5.69
N PRO A 85 10.20 -13.19 -6.93
CA PRO A 85 9.50 -14.26 -7.64
C PRO A 85 9.68 -15.63 -6.94
N PRO A 86 8.84 -16.65 -7.20
CA PRO A 86 8.87 -17.91 -6.45
C PRO A 86 10.20 -18.68 -6.53
N GLU A 87 10.83 -18.72 -7.71
CA GLU A 87 12.02 -19.55 -7.96
C GLU A 87 13.31 -18.92 -7.41
N ASN A 88 13.42 -17.59 -7.45
CA ASN A 88 14.55 -16.86 -6.91
C ASN A 88 14.06 -15.57 -6.23
N PRO A 89 13.53 -15.67 -4.99
CA PRO A 89 12.91 -14.54 -4.36
C PRO A 89 13.90 -13.42 -4.09
N SER A 90 13.58 -12.23 -4.60
CA SER A 90 14.24 -10.96 -4.28
C SER A 90 13.40 -10.08 -3.37
N HIS A 91 12.12 -10.41 -3.22
CA HIS A 91 11.14 -9.69 -2.42
C HIS A 91 10.29 -10.61 -1.56
N ALA A 92 9.66 -10.04 -0.54
CA ALA A 92 8.63 -10.66 0.27
C ALA A 92 7.38 -9.77 0.30
N LEU A 93 6.23 -10.39 0.04
CA LEU A 93 4.92 -9.81 0.29
C LEU A 93 4.52 -10.13 1.73
N VAL A 94 4.25 -9.11 2.53
CA VAL A 94 3.91 -9.24 3.95
C VAL A 94 2.71 -8.36 4.30
N LEU A 95 1.85 -8.82 5.19
CA LEU A 95 0.77 -8.00 5.73
C LEU A 95 1.34 -6.87 6.59
N ASN A 96 0.72 -5.70 6.53
CA ASN A 96 0.99 -4.67 7.52
C ASN A 96 0.48 -5.15 8.88
N LYS A 97 1.35 -5.11 9.91
CA LYS A 97 1.03 -5.56 11.26
C LYS A 97 0.04 -4.64 12.01
N PHE A 98 -0.01 -3.35 11.66
CA PHE A 98 -0.87 -2.35 12.29
C PHE A 98 -1.74 -1.61 11.25
N PRO A 99 -2.57 -2.32 10.48
CA PRO A 99 -3.32 -1.71 9.40
C PRO A 99 -4.51 -0.91 9.93
N VAL A 100 -4.72 0.27 9.34
CA VAL A 100 -5.94 1.09 9.49
C VAL A 100 -6.93 0.89 8.34
N ILE A 101 -6.46 0.29 7.24
CA ILE A 101 -7.24 -0.10 6.06
C ILE A 101 -7.10 -1.62 5.93
N PRO A 102 -8.21 -2.37 5.81
CA PRO A 102 -8.17 -3.83 5.68
C PRO A 102 -7.30 -4.26 4.50
N ASN A 103 -6.65 -5.43 4.64
CA ASN A 103 -5.84 -6.03 3.59
C ASN A 103 -4.66 -5.14 3.11
N HIS A 104 -4.21 -4.18 3.92
CA HIS A 104 -2.98 -3.43 3.65
C HIS A 104 -1.79 -4.39 3.73
N PHE A 105 -1.03 -4.48 2.64
CA PHE A 105 0.18 -5.29 2.56
C PHE A 105 1.35 -4.50 1.96
N ILE A 106 2.53 -5.08 2.08
CA ILE A 106 3.82 -4.46 1.82
C ILE A 106 4.62 -5.42 0.95
N LEU A 107 5.30 -4.90 -0.07
CA LEU A 107 6.37 -5.57 -0.80
C LEU A 107 7.70 -5.04 -0.25
N SER A 108 8.49 -5.89 0.38
CA SER A 108 9.82 -5.54 0.91
C SER A 108 10.89 -6.26 0.12
N THR A 109 12.07 -5.65 -0.03
CA THR A 109 13.24 -6.37 -0.54
C THR A 109 13.67 -7.43 0.47
N LYS A 110 14.21 -8.57 0.00
CA LYS A 110 14.77 -9.57 0.92
C LYS A 110 16.16 -9.18 1.41
N GLU A 111 16.98 -8.67 0.50
CA GLU A 111 18.24 -8.04 0.87
C GLU A 111 17.95 -6.64 1.39
N TRP A 112 18.67 -6.23 2.43
CA TRP A 112 18.54 -4.88 2.93
C TRP A 112 18.98 -3.88 1.86
N LYS A 113 18.06 -2.99 1.50
CA LYS A 113 18.32 -1.80 0.68
C LYS A 113 17.74 -0.58 1.36
N ALA A 114 18.34 0.58 1.18
CA ALA A 114 17.82 1.79 1.82
C ALA A 114 16.50 2.23 1.18
N GLN A 115 15.54 2.63 2.02
CA GLN A 115 14.26 3.22 1.62
C GLN A 115 14.44 4.56 0.88
N THR A 116 15.57 5.23 1.10
CA THR A 116 15.94 6.50 0.48
C THR A 116 16.50 6.35 -0.94
N ASP A 117 16.85 5.13 -1.34
CA ASP A 117 17.35 4.86 -2.68
C ASP A 117 16.20 4.84 -3.71
N LEU A 118 16.57 5.05 -4.97
CA LEU A 118 15.64 4.89 -6.09
C LEU A 118 15.15 3.45 -6.20
N LEU A 119 13.89 3.30 -6.62
CA LEU A 119 13.35 2.00 -6.99
C LEU A 119 14.11 1.42 -8.19
N GLU A 120 14.44 0.14 -8.08
CA GLU A 120 15.07 -0.61 -9.15
C GLU A 120 14.02 -1.22 -10.08
N LYS A 121 14.49 -1.69 -11.25
CA LYS A 121 13.64 -2.39 -12.22
C LYS A 121 12.85 -3.55 -11.59
N ALA A 122 13.49 -4.33 -10.73
CA ALA A 122 12.85 -5.46 -10.05
C ALA A 122 11.72 -5.01 -9.10
N ASP A 123 11.89 -3.88 -8.41
CA ASP A 123 10.90 -3.32 -7.49
C ASP A 123 9.64 -2.88 -8.27
N LEU A 124 9.85 -2.21 -9.42
CA LEU A 124 8.78 -1.77 -10.32
C LEU A 124 8.07 -2.95 -10.99
N GLU A 125 8.81 -3.96 -11.46
CA GLU A 125 8.25 -5.18 -12.03
C GLU A 125 7.38 -5.93 -11.02
N ALA A 126 7.87 -6.12 -9.80
CA ALA A 126 7.12 -6.75 -8.72
C ALA A 126 5.85 -5.97 -8.38
N THR A 127 5.94 -4.65 -8.29
CA THR A 127 4.81 -3.77 -8.01
C THR A 127 3.77 -3.83 -9.11
N TYR A 128 4.20 -3.74 -10.37
CA TYR A 128 3.30 -3.82 -11.52
C TYR A 128 2.59 -5.17 -11.59
N GLU A 129 3.28 -6.28 -11.31
CA GLU A 129 2.68 -7.61 -11.29
C GLU A 129 1.64 -7.75 -10.17
N CYS A 130 1.87 -7.14 -8.99
CA CYS A 130 0.86 -7.06 -7.93
C CYS A 130 -0.38 -6.28 -8.38
N LEU A 131 -0.20 -5.10 -8.98
CA LEU A 131 -1.28 -4.27 -9.49
C LEU A 131 -2.10 -5.00 -10.57
N ARG A 132 -1.42 -5.61 -11.54
CA ARG A 132 -2.02 -6.31 -12.68
C ARG A 132 -2.83 -7.53 -12.24
N THR A 133 -2.29 -8.35 -11.33
CA THR A 133 -2.97 -9.59 -10.89
C THR A 133 -4.08 -9.34 -9.89
N TRP A 134 -4.05 -8.23 -9.15
CA TRP A 134 -5.12 -7.85 -8.22
C TRP A 134 -6.48 -7.69 -8.91
N GLY A 135 -6.48 -7.12 -10.13
CA GLY A 135 -7.70 -6.86 -10.91
C GLY A 135 -8.26 -8.07 -11.67
N GLN A 136 -7.57 -9.21 -11.68
CA GLN A 136 -7.91 -10.41 -12.47
C GLN A 136 -8.73 -11.44 -11.69
N ASP A 137 -9.37 -11.08 -10.58
CA ASP A 137 -10.20 -12.00 -9.80
C ASP A 137 -11.58 -12.21 -10.45
N ASP A 138 -11.69 -13.22 -11.32
CA ASP A 138 -12.91 -13.60 -12.04
C ASP A 138 -14.06 -14.06 -11.11
N ASN A 139 -13.79 -14.32 -9.81
CA ASN A 139 -14.78 -14.81 -8.86
C ASN A 139 -15.57 -13.69 -8.15
N THR A 140 -15.36 -12.42 -8.50
CA THR A 140 -16.16 -11.33 -7.94
C THR A 140 -17.41 -11.09 -8.77
N THR A 141 -18.58 -11.36 -8.18
CA THR A 141 -19.91 -11.04 -8.73
C THR A 141 -20.25 -9.54 -8.69
N GLY A 142 -19.24 -8.67 -8.59
CA GLY A 142 -19.38 -7.22 -8.54
C GLY A 142 -19.32 -6.57 -9.93
N PRO A 143 -19.87 -5.35 -10.10
CA PRO A 143 -19.99 -4.70 -11.41
C PRO A 143 -18.68 -4.10 -11.96
N ALA A 144 -17.57 -4.12 -11.20
CA ALA A 144 -16.29 -3.53 -11.61
C ALA A 144 -15.08 -4.35 -11.09
N PRO A 145 -13.95 -4.37 -11.83
CA PRO A 145 -12.73 -5.05 -11.40
C PRO A 145 -12.16 -4.39 -10.13
N ARG A 146 -11.59 -5.23 -9.25
CA ARG A 146 -10.93 -4.74 -8.02
C ARG A 146 -9.72 -3.88 -8.36
N ARG A 147 -9.51 -2.81 -7.59
CA ARG A 147 -8.43 -1.86 -7.79
C ARG A 147 -7.46 -1.87 -6.61
N LEU A 148 -6.19 -1.70 -6.93
CA LEU A 148 -5.10 -1.63 -5.95
C LEU A 148 -4.33 -0.33 -6.13
N PHE A 149 -4.00 0.31 -5.01
CA PHE A 149 -3.18 1.51 -4.97
C PHE A 149 -1.83 1.19 -4.34
N ALA A 150 -0.75 1.40 -5.08
CA ALA A 150 0.62 1.21 -4.60
C ALA A 150 1.30 2.56 -4.35
N PHE A 151 2.11 2.67 -3.29
CA PHE A 151 2.87 3.87 -2.99
C PHE A 151 4.21 3.58 -2.32
N PHE A 152 5.18 4.47 -2.55
CA PHE A 152 6.54 4.37 -2.05
C PHE A 152 6.93 5.72 -1.42
N ASN A 153 7.28 5.71 -0.14
CA ASN A 153 7.71 6.89 0.59
C ASN A 153 9.25 6.87 0.65
N SER A 154 9.92 7.75 -0.09
CA SER A 154 11.39 7.81 -0.16
C SER A 154 11.92 9.17 0.29
N GLY A 155 12.90 9.16 1.19
CA GLY A 155 13.49 10.36 1.77
C GLY A 155 12.99 10.66 3.18
N GLU A 156 13.72 11.50 3.91
CA GLU A 156 13.47 11.83 5.32
C GLU A 156 12.09 12.48 5.54
N ASP A 157 11.67 13.35 4.61
CA ASP A 157 10.39 14.08 4.69
C ASP A 157 9.20 13.34 4.06
N SER A 158 9.39 12.10 3.60
CA SER A 158 8.35 11.34 2.89
C SER A 158 7.32 10.66 3.80
N GLY A 159 7.57 10.66 5.12
CA GLY A 159 6.76 9.91 6.08
C GLY A 159 7.09 8.41 6.13
N ALA A 160 8.25 7.98 5.62
CA ALA A 160 8.72 6.61 5.76
C ALA A 160 9.04 6.28 7.24
N SER A 161 8.57 5.12 7.71
CA SER A 161 8.76 4.66 9.09
C SER A 161 9.81 3.56 9.26
N GLN A 162 10.18 2.89 8.17
CA GLN A 162 11.18 1.82 8.14
C GLN A 162 12.30 2.18 7.15
N PRO A 163 13.57 1.96 7.52
CA PRO A 163 14.71 2.30 6.65
C PRO A 163 14.97 1.26 5.56
N HIS A 164 14.43 0.05 5.70
CA HIS A 164 14.54 -1.02 4.70
C HIS A 164 13.49 -0.79 3.60
N ARG A 165 13.95 -0.82 2.34
CA ARG A 165 13.16 -0.65 1.11
C ARG A 165 11.88 -1.48 1.09
N HIS A 166 10.75 -0.78 1.01
CA HIS A 166 9.44 -1.37 0.92
C HIS A 166 8.43 -0.46 0.20
N ILE A 167 7.52 -1.09 -0.54
CA ILE A 167 6.40 -0.48 -1.26
C ILE A 167 5.10 -0.94 -0.60
N GLN A 168 4.16 -0.03 -0.40
CA GLN A 168 2.91 -0.29 0.31
C GLN A 168 1.73 -0.38 -0.66
N PHE A 169 0.75 -1.23 -0.33
CA PHE A 169 -0.41 -1.51 -1.16
C PHE A 169 -1.70 -1.42 -0.37
N LEU A 170 -2.68 -0.71 -0.92
CA LEU A 170 -4.01 -0.51 -0.36
C LEU A 170 -5.09 -0.88 -1.38
N PRO A 171 -5.99 -1.81 -1.07
CA PRO A 171 -7.16 -2.04 -1.92
C PRO A 171 -8.04 -0.80 -1.93
N VAL A 172 -8.39 -0.31 -3.12
CA VAL A 172 -9.12 0.97 -3.26
C VAL A 172 -10.52 0.86 -2.68
N GLU A 173 -11.16 -0.30 -2.79
CA GLU A 173 -12.47 -0.57 -2.21
C GLU A 173 -12.40 -0.56 -0.69
N ALA A 174 -11.31 -1.01 -0.09
CA ALA A 174 -11.09 -0.98 1.36
C ALA A 174 -10.77 0.44 1.88
N MET A 175 -10.36 1.35 0.99
CA MET A 175 -10.21 2.78 1.33
C MET A 175 -11.57 3.50 1.41
N ARG A 176 -12.63 2.94 0.82
CA ARG A 176 -13.97 3.55 0.79
C ARG A 176 -14.82 3.07 1.97
N GLN A 177 -15.70 3.94 2.44
CA GLN A 177 -16.85 3.63 3.28
C GLN A 177 -18.09 4.34 2.71
N PRO A 178 -19.33 3.92 3.07
CA PRO A 178 -20.55 4.55 2.58
C PRO A 178 -20.57 6.08 2.71
N GLU A 179 -19.98 6.62 3.79
CA GLU A 179 -19.88 8.05 4.09
C GLU A 179 -18.92 8.83 3.17
N THR A 180 -18.19 8.12 2.30
CA THR A 180 -17.20 8.68 1.37
C THR A 180 -17.57 8.46 -0.10
N GLU A 181 -18.87 8.25 -0.36
CA GLU A 181 -19.41 8.21 -1.72
C GLU A 181 -19.04 9.51 -2.46
N GLY A 182 -18.39 9.39 -3.61
CA GLY A 182 -17.85 10.52 -4.38
C GLY A 182 -16.37 10.86 -4.16
N TRP A 183 -15.68 10.23 -3.20
CA TRP A 183 -14.21 10.32 -3.14
C TRP A 183 -13.55 9.43 -4.19
N HIS A 184 -12.44 9.85 -4.77
CA HIS A 184 -11.62 9.04 -5.66
C HIS A 184 -10.13 9.28 -5.36
N PRO A 185 -9.26 8.28 -5.55
CA PRO A 185 -7.82 8.51 -5.57
C PRO A 185 -7.46 9.68 -6.49
N LEU A 186 -6.51 10.53 -6.07
CA LEU A 186 -6.15 11.74 -6.81
C LEU A 186 -5.74 11.45 -8.28
N ILE A 187 -5.13 10.30 -8.52
CA ILE A 187 -4.72 9.85 -9.85
C ILE A 187 -5.90 9.70 -10.83
N ASP A 188 -7.10 9.39 -10.33
CA ASP A 188 -8.32 9.31 -11.15
C ASP A 188 -8.73 10.71 -11.64
N LEU A 189 -8.61 11.72 -10.77
CA LEU A 189 -8.90 13.12 -11.11
C LEU A 189 -7.88 13.67 -12.11
N ILE A 190 -6.59 13.35 -11.94
CA ILE A 190 -5.53 13.74 -12.89
C ILE A 190 -5.82 13.12 -14.27
N THR A 191 -6.18 11.84 -14.31
CA THR A 191 -6.48 11.13 -15.56
C THR A 191 -7.70 11.74 -16.27
N ALA A 192 -8.79 11.99 -15.54
CA ALA A 192 -9.99 12.60 -16.11
C ALA A 192 -9.75 14.04 -16.62
N HIS A 193 -8.92 14.82 -15.90
CA HIS A 193 -8.54 16.16 -16.34
C HIS A 193 -7.72 16.12 -17.64
N ALA A 194 -6.75 15.22 -17.75
CA ALA A 194 -5.94 15.07 -18.95
C ALA A 194 -6.76 14.61 -20.17
N GLN A 195 -7.75 13.73 -19.98
CA GLN A 195 -8.67 13.29 -21.04
C GLN A 195 -9.54 14.43 -21.58
N SER A 196 -9.92 15.39 -20.71
CA SER A 196 -10.71 16.56 -21.11
C SER A 196 -9.87 17.71 -21.70
N HIS A 197 -8.55 17.69 -21.49
CA HIS A 197 -7.61 18.71 -21.98
C HIS A 197 -6.44 18.08 -22.76
N PRO A 198 -6.69 17.47 -23.92
CA PRO A 198 -5.64 16.83 -24.72
C PRO A 198 -4.67 17.90 -25.28
N GLY A 199 -3.45 17.97 -24.74
CA GLY A 199 -2.46 18.96 -25.14
C GLY A 199 -1.06 18.76 -24.53
N SER A 200 -0.19 18.06 -25.27
CA SER A 200 1.29 18.10 -25.30
C SER A 200 2.11 18.39 -24.03
N SER A 201 1.85 17.73 -22.90
CA SER A 201 2.89 17.49 -21.89
C SER A 201 3.10 15.99 -21.70
N THR A 202 4.37 15.57 -21.62
CA THR A 202 4.70 14.16 -21.30
C THR A 202 4.14 13.75 -19.94
N PHE A 203 4.03 14.70 -19.01
CA PHE A 203 3.45 14.48 -17.68
C PHE A 203 2.15 15.24 -17.49
N GLN A 204 1.15 14.56 -16.93
CA GLN A 204 -0.16 15.10 -16.54
C GLN A 204 -0.09 15.69 -15.12
N HIS A 205 -0.86 16.74 -14.88
CA HIS A 205 -0.99 17.40 -13.57
C HIS A 205 -2.32 18.16 -13.47
N LEU A 206 -2.71 18.55 -12.26
CA LEU A 206 -3.85 19.41 -11.96
C LEU A 206 -3.34 20.82 -11.59
N PRO A 207 -3.58 21.85 -12.40
CA PRO A 207 -2.95 23.16 -12.23
C PRO A 207 -3.38 23.93 -10.98
N HIS A 208 -4.47 23.52 -10.32
CA HIS A 208 -5.04 24.19 -9.15
C HIS A 208 -4.55 23.63 -7.81
N LEU A 209 -3.74 22.57 -7.82
CA LEU A 209 -3.16 22.01 -6.60
C LEU A 209 -1.97 22.85 -6.13
N PRO A 210 -1.83 23.12 -4.82
CA PRO A 210 -0.78 23.97 -4.28
C PRO A 210 0.59 23.26 -4.15
N PHE A 211 0.77 22.10 -4.78
CA PHE A 211 2.00 21.31 -4.74
C PHE A 211 2.33 20.75 -6.11
N ALA A 212 3.64 20.65 -6.40
CA ALA A 212 4.14 20.02 -7.62
C ALA A 212 3.83 18.53 -7.62
N HIS A 213 3.32 18.03 -8.73
CA HIS A 213 3.02 16.61 -8.93
C HIS A 213 2.99 16.31 -10.43
N PHE A 214 3.27 15.06 -10.77
CA PHE A 214 3.38 14.59 -12.16
C PHE A 214 2.79 13.19 -12.25
N ALA A 215 2.03 12.91 -13.31
CA ALA A 215 1.49 11.60 -13.61
C ALA A 215 1.80 11.22 -15.06
N LEU A 216 2.02 9.94 -15.29
CA LEU A 216 2.16 9.36 -16.62
C LEU A 216 1.22 8.15 -16.70
N PRO A 217 0.32 8.10 -17.69
CA PRO A 217 -0.48 6.90 -17.94
C PRO A 217 0.43 5.71 -18.23
N LEU A 218 0.13 4.57 -17.61
CA LEU A 218 0.74 3.30 -18.01
C LEU A 218 0.03 2.79 -19.27
N PRO A 219 0.77 2.15 -20.20
CA PRO A 219 0.20 1.54 -21.39
C PRO A 219 -0.72 0.35 -21.06
#